data_AF-A0A6I6R012-F1
#
_entry.id   AF-A0A6I6R012-F1
#
_cell.length_a   1.000
_cell.length_b   1.000
_cell.length_c   1.000
_cell.angle_alpha   90.00
_cell.angle_beta   90.00
_cell.angle_gamma   90.00
#
_symmetry.space_group_name_H-M   'P 1'
#
loop_
_entity.id
_entity.type
_entity.pdbx_description
1 polymer ?
#
loop_
_entity_poly.entity_id
_entity_poly.type
_entity_poly.pdbx_seq_one_letter_code
_entity_poly.pdbx_strand_id
1 'polypeptide(L)'
;MADFYTQFPATLDFVHLSNPDQNGKYSLLVLFDSTTEEGVKDIKAVSDAIKEAVARGCTEKDRRTNAPVFAGKDPDDKAFFSTLQLPIKNADKDVLTRGDNAGKVRSEVYPEMKGKIVLTCKTKDNLLEQGLVFGPDRKPVPAAQLYSGMQGRVGVWFTPYDNNGNRGVSARLVSVLRTGDGERLTTGHNTDPFAGFGLPPVDDGETQGNAFDAMGI
;
A
#
# COMPACT_ATOMS: atom_id res chain seq x y z
N MET A 1 4.02 -11.98 -16.46
CA MET A 1 4.28 -10.56 -16.74
C MET A 1 3.27 -9.75 -15.96
N ALA A 2 3.66 -8.77 -15.14
CA ALA A 2 2.69 -7.95 -14.36
C ALA A 2 1.73 -7.20 -15.29
N ASP A 3 0.50 -6.92 -14.84
CA ASP A 3 -0.46 -6.13 -15.63
C ASP A 3 -0.09 -4.64 -15.59
N PHE A 4 0.52 -4.21 -14.48
CA PHE A 4 0.91 -2.83 -14.27
C PHE A 4 2.23 -2.73 -13.51
N TYR A 5 3.06 -1.79 -13.93
CA TYR A 5 4.22 -1.31 -13.17
C TYR A 5 4.09 0.19 -13.01
N THR A 6 4.33 0.71 -11.81
CA THR A 6 4.40 2.17 -11.64
C THR A 6 5.54 2.71 -12.50
N GLN A 7 5.25 3.76 -13.25
CA GLN A 7 6.21 4.39 -14.16
C GLN A 7 7.18 5.26 -13.36
N PHE A 8 6.65 5.98 -12.37
CA PHE A 8 7.40 6.90 -11.53
C PHE A 8 7.51 6.37 -10.10
N PRO A 9 8.55 6.80 -9.35
CA PRO A 9 8.60 6.59 -7.91
C PRO A 9 7.37 7.20 -7.23
N ALA A 10 6.76 6.43 -6.34
CA ALA A 10 5.68 6.89 -5.49
C ALA A 10 6.00 6.62 -4.02
N THR A 11 5.38 7.39 -3.13
CA THR A 11 5.48 7.14 -1.69
C THR A 11 4.78 5.82 -1.36
N LEU A 12 5.49 4.91 -0.70
CA LEU A 12 4.97 3.64 -0.27
C LEU A 12 4.67 3.69 1.23
N ASP A 13 3.45 3.33 1.61
CA ASP A 13 2.98 3.39 2.99
C ASP A 13 2.37 2.05 3.43
N PHE A 14 2.17 1.85 4.73
CA PHE A 14 1.79 0.59 5.39
C PHE A 14 2.57 -0.60 4.82
N VAL A 15 3.90 -0.49 4.85
CA VAL A 15 4.82 -1.46 4.25
C VAL A 15 4.91 -2.71 5.13
N HIS A 16 3.93 -3.60 5.00
CA HIS A 16 3.85 -4.89 5.68
C HIS A 16 4.38 -6.00 4.76
N LEU A 17 5.66 -5.94 4.43
CA LEU A 17 6.34 -6.93 3.59
C LEU A 17 7.18 -7.94 4.38
N SER A 18 7.60 -7.56 5.59
CA SER A 18 8.36 -8.41 6.51
C SER A 18 7.47 -9.35 7.30
N ASN A 19 6.34 -8.84 7.77
CA ASN A 19 5.38 -9.59 8.57
C ASN A 19 4.01 -9.55 7.88
N PRO A 20 3.36 -10.71 7.67
CA PRO A 20 2.02 -10.75 7.14
C PRO A 20 0.98 -10.32 8.20
N ASP A 21 -0.21 -9.94 7.74
CA ASP A 21 -1.37 -9.74 8.60
C ASP A 21 -1.86 -11.05 9.24
N GLN A 22 -2.90 -10.96 10.08
CA GLN A 22 -3.53 -12.12 10.74
C GLN A 22 -4.05 -13.18 9.75
N ASN A 23 -4.24 -12.84 8.47
CA ASN A 23 -4.68 -13.74 7.40
C ASN A 23 -3.53 -14.24 6.53
N GLY A 24 -2.27 -14.03 6.94
CA GLY A 24 -1.10 -14.43 6.17
C GLY A 24 -0.86 -13.58 4.92
N LYS A 25 -1.37 -12.34 4.87
CA LYS A 25 -1.21 -11.46 3.70
C LYS A 25 -0.23 -10.34 3.98
N TYR A 26 0.69 -10.16 3.05
CA TYR A 26 1.53 -8.98 2.96
C TYR A 26 0.76 -7.87 2.25
N SER A 27 0.97 -6.63 2.68
CA SER A 27 0.27 -5.49 2.11
C SER A 27 1.15 -4.26 2.02
N LEU A 28 0.83 -3.40 1.07
CA LEU A 28 1.47 -2.12 0.86
C LEU A 28 0.48 -1.17 0.21
N LEU A 29 0.53 0.10 0.59
CA LEU A 29 -0.17 1.19 -0.08
C LEU A 29 0.81 1.95 -0.97
N VAL A 30 0.35 2.27 -2.17
CA VAL A 30 1.05 3.19 -3.07
C VAL A 30 0.28 4.50 -3.07
N LEU A 31 0.95 5.60 -2.73
CA LEU A 31 0.38 6.93 -2.68
C LEU A 31 0.82 7.70 -3.92
N PHE A 32 -0.10 7.87 -4.86
CA PHE A 32 0.13 8.70 -6.05
C PHE A 32 -0.26 10.14 -5.77
N ASP A 33 0.63 11.07 -6.08
CA ASP A 33 0.34 12.49 -5.90
C ASP A 33 -0.50 13.04 -7.05
N SER A 34 -1.76 13.39 -6.77
CA SER A 34 -2.69 13.87 -7.80
C SER A 34 -2.39 15.29 -8.29
N THR A 35 -1.47 15.99 -7.64
CA THR A 35 -1.05 17.36 -8.01
C THR A 35 0.15 17.38 -8.95
N THR A 36 0.87 16.25 -9.06
CA THR A 36 2.05 16.12 -9.92
C THR A 36 1.71 15.49 -11.27
N GLU A 37 2.39 15.91 -12.34
CA GLU A 37 2.17 15.31 -13.66
C GLU A 37 2.51 13.81 -13.69
N GLU A 38 3.55 13.41 -12.97
CA GLU A 38 4.00 12.02 -12.84
C GLU A 38 2.94 11.16 -12.15
N GLY A 39 2.42 11.63 -11.01
CA GLY A 39 1.36 10.94 -10.29
C GLY A 39 0.07 10.86 -11.11
N VAL A 40 -0.32 11.91 -11.84
CA VAL A 40 -1.49 11.87 -12.73
C VAL A 40 -1.33 10.84 -13.86
N LYS A 41 -0.13 10.71 -14.43
CA LYS A 41 0.17 9.69 -15.45
C LYS A 41 0.02 8.28 -14.88
N ASP A 42 0.58 8.02 -13.70
CA ASP A 42 0.46 6.72 -13.04
C ASP A 42 -0.99 6.43 -12.61
N ILE A 43 -1.72 7.43 -12.10
CA ILE A 43 -3.16 7.33 -11.74
C ILE A 43 -3.99 6.96 -12.97
N LYS A 44 -3.68 7.54 -14.13
CA LYS A 44 -4.37 7.19 -15.38
C LYS A 44 -4.03 5.76 -15.81
N ALA A 45 -2.74 5.41 -15.82
CA ALA A 45 -2.30 4.08 -16.24
C ALA A 45 -2.86 2.95 -15.36
N VAL A 46 -2.88 3.15 -14.03
CA VAL A 46 -3.48 2.19 -13.10
C VAL A 46 -5.00 2.10 -13.28
N SER A 47 -5.67 3.22 -13.55
CA SER A 47 -7.12 3.24 -13.78
C SER A 47 -7.49 2.51 -15.06
N ASP A 48 -6.70 2.66 -16.13
CA ASP A 48 -6.92 1.97 -17.40
C ASP A 48 -6.64 0.46 -17.26
N ALA A 49 -5.59 0.07 -16.53
CA ALA A 49 -5.31 -1.34 -16.22
C ALA A 49 -6.42 -1.99 -15.36
N ILE A 50 -7.05 -1.24 -14.44
CA ILE A 50 -8.21 -1.72 -13.67
C ILE A 50 -9.42 -1.92 -14.59
N LYS A 51 -9.71 -0.98 -15.50
CA LYS A 51 -10.82 -1.13 -16.48
C LYS A 51 -10.60 -2.35 -17.36
N GLU A 52 -9.38 -2.57 -17.83
CA GLU A 52 -9.03 -3.76 -18.58
C GLU A 52 -9.24 -5.04 -17.76
N ALA A 53 -8.85 -5.04 -16.48
CA ALA A 53 -9.14 -6.16 -15.58
C ALA A 53 -10.64 -6.41 -15.36
N VAL A 54 -11.46 -5.36 -15.32
CA VAL A 54 -12.93 -5.49 -15.28
C VAL A 54 -13.45 -6.10 -16.59
N ALA A 55 -12.98 -5.61 -17.74
CA ALA A 55 -13.34 -6.15 -19.05
C ALA A 55 -12.97 -7.63 -19.18
N ARG A 56 -11.76 -8.01 -18.76
CA ARG A 56 -11.35 -9.43 -18.66
C ARG A 56 -12.27 -10.20 -17.71
N GLY A 57 -12.63 -9.65 -16.56
CA GLY A 57 -13.57 -10.27 -15.62
C GLY A 57 -14.97 -10.54 -16.21
N CYS A 58 -15.43 -9.73 -17.16
CA CYS A 58 -16.72 -9.91 -17.84
C CYS A 58 -16.67 -10.93 -19.00
N THR A 59 -15.49 -11.15 -19.59
CA THR A 59 -15.35 -11.89 -20.86
C THR A 59 -14.54 -13.17 -20.75
N GLU A 60 -13.44 -13.15 -20.01
CA GLU A 60 -12.52 -14.27 -19.87
C GLU A 60 -13.00 -15.26 -18.81
N LYS A 61 -12.83 -16.55 -19.07
CA LYS A 61 -13.18 -17.59 -18.11
C LYS A 61 -12.15 -17.63 -16.98
N ASP A 62 -12.62 -17.50 -15.75
CA ASP A 62 -11.78 -17.75 -14.59
C ASP A 62 -11.39 -19.23 -14.55
N ARG A 63 -10.13 -19.50 -14.21
CA ARG A 63 -9.57 -20.85 -14.22
C ARG A 63 -10.22 -21.76 -13.17
N ARG A 64 -10.77 -21.21 -12.09
CA ARG A 64 -11.40 -22.01 -11.01
C ARG A 64 -12.86 -22.33 -11.33
N THR A 65 -13.60 -21.37 -11.88
CA THR A 65 -15.04 -21.53 -12.13
C THR A 65 -15.39 -21.90 -13.58
N ASN A 66 -14.42 -21.81 -14.50
CA ASN A 66 -14.59 -21.99 -15.95
C ASN A 66 -15.67 -21.08 -16.58
N ALA A 67 -15.95 -19.94 -15.92
CA ALA A 67 -16.91 -18.93 -16.33
C ALA A 67 -16.34 -17.54 -16.04
N PRO A 68 -16.80 -16.49 -16.74
CA PRO A 68 -16.41 -15.13 -16.39
C PRO A 68 -16.79 -14.79 -14.94
N VAL A 69 -15.89 -14.10 -14.26
CA VAL A 69 -16.09 -13.66 -12.86
C VAL A 69 -17.32 -12.77 -12.75
N PHE A 70 -17.55 -11.92 -13.75
CA PHE A 70 -18.70 -11.04 -13.86
C PHE A 70 -19.64 -11.48 -15.00
N ALA A 71 -20.00 -12.77 -15.02
CA ALA A 71 -20.86 -13.32 -16.06
C ALA A 71 -22.14 -12.48 -16.28
N GLY A 72 -22.38 -12.10 -17.54
CA GLY A 72 -23.55 -11.31 -17.94
C GLY A 72 -23.50 -9.83 -17.54
N LYS A 73 -22.34 -9.31 -17.13
CA LYS A 73 -22.13 -7.87 -16.88
C LYS A 73 -21.42 -7.21 -18.05
N ASP A 74 -21.79 -5.96 -18.27
CA ASP A 74 -21.14 -5.09 -19.26
C ASP A 74 -20.04 -4.29 -18.55
N PRO A 75 -18.77 -4.37 -19.00
CA PRO A 75 -17.69 -3.60 -18.40
C PRO A 75 -17.85 -2.07 -18.56
N ASP A 76 -18.62 -1.61 -19.54
CA ASP A 76 -18.87 -0.18 -19.79
C ASP A 76 -20.12 0.35 -19.06
N ASP A 77 -20.89 -0.54 -18.41
CA ASP A 77 -22.04 -0.14 -17.59
C ASP A 77 -21.56 0.59 -16.32
N LYS A 78 -21.82 1.90 -16.28
CA LYS A 78 -21.50 2.77 -15.15
C LYS A 78 -22.17 2.33 -13.85
N ALA A 79 -23.40 1.80 -13.91
CA ALA A 79 -24.10 1.34 -12.72
C ALA A 79 -23.38 0.13 -12.13
N PHE A 80 -23.05 -0.86 -12.96
CA PHE A 80 -22.24 -2.00 -12.55
C PHE A 80 -20.86 -1.56 -12.03
N PHE A 81 -20.12 -0.73 -12.76
CA PHE A 81 -18.79 -0.27 -12.37
C PHE A 81 -18.79 0.42 -10.99
N SER A 82 -19.84 1.19 -10.68
CA SER A 82 -19.99 1.86 -9.38
C SER A 82 -20.18 0.91 -8.18
N THR A 83 -20.63 -0.33 -8.43
CA THR A 83 -20.80 -1.35 -7.38
C THR A 83 -19.51 -2.11 -7.06
N LEU A 84 -18.49 -2.00 -7.91
CA LEU A 84 -17.25 -2.74 -7.75
C LEU A 84 -16.37 -2.16 -6.64
N GLN A 85 -15.81 -3.04 -5.83
CA GLN A 85 -14.74 -2.71 -4.91
C GLN A 85 -13.44 -2.55 -5.70
N LEU A 86 -12.97 -1.31 -5.84
CA LEU A 86 -11.74 -0.99 -6.55
C LEU A 86 -10.55 -0.92 -5.57
N PRO A 87 -9.35 -1.33 -6.00
CA PRO A 87 -8.15 -1.28 -5.16
C PRO A 87 -7.59 0.15 -5.08
N ILE A 88 -8.07 1.06 -5.93
CA ILE A 88 -7.69 2.47 -5.99
C ILE A 88 -8.77 3.35 -5.37
N LYS A 89 -8.37 4.31 -4.54
CA LYS A 89 -9.28 5.21 -3.83
C LYS A 89 -8.70 6.61 -3.70
N ASN A 90 -9.55 7.64 -3.74
CA ASN A 90 -9.14 9.00 -3.41
C ASN A 90 -9.17 9.18 -1.89
N ALA A 91 -8.02 9.47 -1.27
CA ALA A 91 -7.93 9.58 0.19
C ALA A 91 -8.83 10.66 0.78
N ASP A 92 -9.08 11.75 0.05
CA ASP A 92 -9.93 12.86 0.50
C ASP A 92 -11.43 12.55 0.43
N LYS A 93 -11.80 11.43 -0.19
CA LYS A 93 -13.19 10.98 -0.33
C LYS A 93 -13.45 9.59 0.23
N ASP A 94 -12.40 8.83 0.52
CA ASP A 94 -12.50 7.47 1.05
C ASP A 94 -12.87 7.53 2.53
N VAL A 95 -14.12 7.21 2.84
CA VAL A 95 -14.56 7.02 4.22
C VAL A 95 -14.13 5.62 4.65
N LEU A 96 -13.35 5.54 5.72
CA LEU A 96 -12.91 4.27 6.29
C LEU A 96 -14.13 3.50 6.78
N THR A 97 -14.28 2.25 6.36
CA THR A 97 -15.43 1.42 6.70
C THR A 97 -15.16 0.43 7.82
N ARG A 98 -13.91 0.37 8.33
CA ARG A 98 -13.46 -0.64 9.29
C ARG A 98 -12.45 -0.04 10.29
N GLY A 99 -12.38 -0.64 11.48
CA GLY A 99 -11.46 -0.26 12.56
C GLY A 99 -11.97 0.89 13.43
N ASP A 100 -11.15 1.36 14.37
CA ASP A 100 -11.49 2.42 15.33
C ASP A 100 -11.79 3.78 14.67
N ASN A 101 -11.37 3.94 13.42
CA ASN A 101 -11.59 5.15 12.62
C ASN A 101 -12.73 4.99 11.59
N ALA A 102 -13.58 3.97 11.71
CA ALA A 102 -14.72 3.79 10.84
C ALA A 102 -15.63 5.04 10.85
N GLY A 103 -16.07 5.49 9.67
CA GLY A 103 -16.89 6.68 9.48
C GLY A 103 -16.10 7.99 9.28
N LYS A 104 -14.78 7.98 9.48
CA LYS A 104 -13.91 9.14 9.21
C LYS A 104 -13.34 9.10 7.80
N VAL A 105 -13.05 10.26 7.23
CA VAL A 105 -12.36 10.36 5.93
C VAL A 105 -10.90 9.96 6.11
N ARG A 106 -10.36 9.21 5.15
CA ARG A 106 -9.01 8.66 5.25
C ARG A 106 -7.95 9.74 5.40
N SER A 107 -8.05 10.86 4.69
CA SER A 107 -7.09 11.96 4.82
C SER A 107 -7.23 12.77 6.12
N GLU A 108 -8.33 12.65 6.86
CA GLU A 108 -8.46 13.23 8.20
C GLU A 108 -7.73 12.38 9.25
N VAL A 109 -7.71 11.06 9.04
CA VAL A 109 -7.02 10.11 9.92
C VAL A 109 -5.54 10.03 9.60
N TYR A 110 -5.21 10.12 8.30
CA TYR A 110 -3.86 10.04 7.75
C TYR A 110 -3.56 11.31 6.93
N PRO A 111 -3.13 12.40 7.58
CA PRO A 111 -2.82 13.67 6.92
C PRO A 111 -1.83 13.54 5.76
N GLU A 112 -0.91 12.57 5.83
CA GLU A 112 0.06 12.23 4.80
C GLU A 112 -0.58 11.77 3.47
N MET A 113 -1.84 11.32 3.52
CA MET A 113 -2.59 10.88 2.35
C MET A 113 -3.41 12.01 1.70
N LYS A 114 -3.45 13.21 2.30
CA LYS A 114 -4.22 14.34 1.76
C LYS A 114 -3.75 14.72 0.35
N GLY A 115 -4.68 14.86 -0.59
CA GLY A 115 -4.38 15.14 -1.99
C GLY A 115 -3.79 13.94 -2.77
N LYS A 116 -3.76 12.74 -2.17
CA LYS A 116 -3.19 11.55 -2.81
C LYS A 116 -4.26 10.53 -3.19
N ILE A 117 -3.98 9.80 -4.26
CA ILE A 117 -4.72 8.62 -4.66
C ILE A 117 -4.00 7.39 -4.11
N VAL A 118 -4.73 6.57 -3.38
CA VAL A 118 -4.20 5.41 -2.66
C VAL A 118 -4.55 4.15 -3.44
N LEU A 119 -3.53 3.40 -3.86
CA LEU A 119 -3.67 2.05 -4.37
C LEU A 119 -3.31 1.05 -3.27
N THR A 120 -4.25 0.17 -2.93
CA THR A 120 -4.05 -0.87 -1.93
C THR A 120 -3.61 -2.18 -2.59
N CYS A 121 -2.35 -2.55 -2.39
CA CYS A 121 -1.77 -3.77 -2.93
C CYS A 121 -1.66 -4.84 -1.83
N LYS A 122 -1.99 -6.09 -2.15
CA LYS A 122 -1.90 -7.23 -1.22
C LYS A 122 -1.35 -8.46 -1.89
N THR A 123 -0.68 -9.33 -1.16
CA THR A 123 -0.28 -10.64 -1.67
C THR A 123 -0.21 -11.66 -0.53
N LYS A 124 -0.30 -12.95 -0.87
CA LYS A 124 -0.02 -14.04 0.07
C LYS A 124 1.45 -14.49 -0.01
N ASP A 125 2.13 -14.11 -1.08
CA ASP A 125 3.51 -14.51 -1.33
C ASP A 125 4.47 -13.66 -0.51
N ASN A 126 5.41 -14.30 0.17
CA ASN A 126 6.48 -13.59 0.86
C ASN A 126 7.49 -13.07 -0.18
N LEU A 127 7.30 -11.84 -0.64
CA LEU A 127 8.14 -11.25 -1.68
C LEU A 127 9.60 -11.04 -1.25
N LEU A 128 9.85 -10.87 0.06
CA LEU A 128 11.21 -10.76 0.59
C LEU A 128 11.95 -12.09 0.46
N GLU A 129 11.34 -13.19 0.91
CA GLU A 129 11.92 -14.54 0.79
C GLU A 129 12.07 -14.98 -0.67
N GLN A 130 11.13 -14.59 -1.53
CA GLN A 130 11.21 -14.87 -2.97
C GLN A 130 12.25 -14.01 -3.70
N GLY A 131 12.87 -13.04 -3.04
CA GLY A 131 13.83 -12.13 -3.67
C GLY A 131 13.20 -11.24 -4.74
N LEU A 132 11.95 -10.81 -4.54
CA LEU A 132 11.19 -9.95 -5.46
C LEU A 132 11.13 -8.49 -4.99
N VAL A 133 11.94 -8.15 -3.98
CA VAL A 133 12.14 -6.80 -3.46
C VAL A 133 13.57 -6.35 -3.73
N PHE A 134 13.74 -5.43 -4.65
CA PHE A 134 15.06 -4.98 -5.11
C PHE A 134 15.28 -3.48 -4.91
N GLY A 135 16.55 -3.09 -4.77
CA GLY A 135 17.00 -1.71 -4.92
C GLY A 135 17.25 -1.36 -6.39
N PRO A 136 17.63 -0.11 -6.69
CA PRO A 136 17.94 0.32 -8.06
C PRO A 136 19.14 -0.43 -8.65
N ASP A 137 20.00 -0.99 -7.81
CA ASP A 137 21.15 -1.83 -8.17
C ASP A 137 20.81 -3.31 -8.37
N ARG A 138 19.51 -3.67 -8.37
CA ARG A 138 19.00 -5.05 -8.41
C ARG A 138 19.52 -5.94 -7.28
N LYS A 139 19.91 -5.36 -6.14
CA LYS A 139 20.24 -6.13 -4.95
C LYS A 139 19.03 -6.26 -4.03
N PRO A 140 18.85 -7.43 -3.37
CA PRO A 140 17.78 -7.60 -2.40
C PRO A 140 17.84 -6.52 -1.32
N VAL A 141 16.69 -5.93 -1.02
CA VAL A 141 16.60 -4.91 0.03
C VAL A 141 16.32 -5.60 1.37
N PRO A 142 17.12 -5.37 2.42
CA PRO A 142 16.86 -5.95 3.72
C PRO A 142 15.58 -5.35 4.33
N ALA A 143 14.88 -6.16 5.14
CA ALA A 143 13.62 -5.75 5.78
C ALA A 143 13.73 -4.43 6.58
N ALA A 144 14.88 -4.16 7.20
CA ALA A 144 15.12 -2.94 7.98
C ALA A 144 15.08 -1.65 7.12
N GLN A 145 15.30 -1.77 5.82
CA GLN A 145 15.24 -0.66 4.87
C GLN A 145 13.85 -0.46 4.26
N LEU A 146 12.90 -1.34 4.58
CA LEU A 146 11.51 -1.22 4.17
C LEU A 146 10.73 -0.55 5.29
N TYR A 147 10.23 0.66 5.03
CA TYR A 147 9.48 1.44 6.00
C TYR A 147 8.41 2.28 5.31
N SER A 148 7.35 2.62 6.06
CA SER A 148 6.32 3.54 5.61
C SER A 148 6.90 4.92 5.32
N GLY A 149 6.66 5.43 4.11
CA GLY A 149 7.20 6.71 3.63
C GLY A 149 8.36 6.59 2.65
N MET A 150 8.93 5.40 2.46
CA MET A 150 9.97 5.18 1.46
C MET A 150 9.47 5.45 0.04
N GLN A 151 10.37 5.82 -0.87
CA GLN A 151 10.05 5.96 -2.28
C GLN A 151 10.29 4.65 -3.02
N GLY A 152 9.33 4.24 -3.85
CA GLY A 152 9.50 3.03 -4.64
C GLY A 152 8.51 2.88 -5.78
N ARG A 153 8.75 1.82 -6.53
CA ARG A 153 7.93 1.37 -7.65
C ARG A 153 7.42 -0.03 -7.38
N VAL A 154 6.24 -0.35 -7.88
CA VAL A 154 5.62 -1.67 -7.67
C VAL A 154 5.15 -2.29 -8.97
N GLY A 155 5.21 -3.61 -9.02
CA GLY A 155 4.57 -4.44 -10.04
C GLY A 155 3.31 -5.07 -9.46
N VAL A 156 2.19 -4.94 -10.16
CA VAL A 156 0.87 -5.35 -9.69
C VAL A 156 0.14 -6.16 -10.77
N TRP A 157 -0.56 -7.19 -10.34
CA TRP A 157 -1.56 -7.92 -11.12
C TRP A 157 -2.96 -7.55 -10.69
N PHE A 158 -3.85 -7.26 -11.63
CA PHE A 158 -5.23 -6.95 -11.33
C PHE A 158 -6.09 -8.18 -11.55
N THR A 159 -6.60 -8.75 -10.47
CA THR A 159 -7.42 -9.96 -10.52
C THR A 159 -8.87 -9.62 -10.14
N PRO A 160 -9.83 -9.78 -11.06
CA PRO A 160 -11.24 -9.64 -10.75
C PRO A 160 -11.69 -10.75 -9.80
N TYR A 161 -12.61 -10.44 -8.89
CA TYR A 161 -13.17 -11.42 -7.97
C TYR A 161 -14.67 -11.19 -7.76
N ASP A 162 -15.39 -12.29 -7.50
CA ASP A 162 -16.73 -12.30 -6.93
C ASP A 162 -16.71 -13.26 -5.73
N ASN A 163 -16.89 -12.72 -4.54
CA ASN A 163 -16.96 -13.50 -3.31
C ASN A 163 -18.32 -13.27 -2.66
N ASN A 164 -19.29 -14.12 -3.02
CA ASN A 164 -20.66 -14.08 -2.53
C ASN A 164 -21.33 -12.70 -2.70
N GLY A 165 -21.19 -12.08 -3.87
CA GLY A 165 -21.78 -10.79 -4.18
C GLY A 165 -20.90 -9.59 -3.81
N ASN A 166 -19.82 -9.80 -3.05
CA ASN A 166 -18.76 -8.80 -2.92
C ASN A 166 -17.85 -8.90 -4.16
N ARG A 167 -18.11 -8.02 -5.13
CA ARG A 167 -17.44 -7.99 -6.43
C ARG A 167 -16.44 -6.86 -6.50
N GLY A 168 -15.32 -7.08 -7.20
CA GLY A 168 -14.33 -6.04 -7.35
C GLY A 168 -13.07 -6.49 -8.09
N VAL A 169 -12.07 -5.63 -8.06
CA VAL A 169 -10.74 -5.91 -8.58
C VAL A 169 -9.75 -5.86 -7.42
N SER A 170 -8.92 -6.89 -7.32
CA SER A 170 -7.84 -6.93 -6.34
C SER A 170 -6.51 -6.62 -7.01
N ALA A 171 -5.69 -5.79 -6.36
CA ALA A 171 -4.32 -5.50 -6.78
C ALA A 171 -3.37 -6.47 -6.07
N ARG A 172 -2.97 -7.54 -6.76
CA ARG A 172 -1.98 -8.49 -6.26
C ARG A 172 -0.58 -7.93 -6.43
N LEU A 173 0.15 -7.77 -5.34
CA LEU A 173 1.54 -7.32 -5.38
C LEU A 173 2.45 -8.43 -5.91
N VAL A 174 3.26 -8.11 -6.92
CA VAL A 174 4.16 -9.06 -7.61
C VAL A 174 5.63 -8.74 -7.32
N SER A 175 6.00 -7.46 -7.32
CA SER A 175 7.38 -7.04 -7.11
C SER A 175 7.44 -5.63 -6.54
N VAL A 176 8.51 -5.33 -5.81
CA VAL A 176 8.76 -4.00 -5.26
C VAL A 176 10.18 -3.57 -5.61
N LEU A 177 10.33 -2.35 -6.12
CA LEU A 177 11.60 -1.71 -6.38
C LEU A 177 11.71 -0.48 -5.48
N ARG A 178 12.54 -0.53 -4.45
CA ARG A 178 12.84 0.65 -3.64
C ARG A 178 13.73 1.57 -4.47
N THR A 179 13.33 2.83 -4.64
CA THR A 179 14.05 3.81 -5.46
C THR A 179 14.81 4.83 -4.62
N GLY A 180 14.40 5.04 -3.37
CA GLY A 180 15.09 5.96 -2.48
C GLY A 180 14.45 6.04 -1.09
N ASP A 181 15.07 6.85 -0.25
CA ASP A 181 14.53 7.20 1.06
C ASP A 181 13.47 8.30 0.94
N GLY A 182 12.55 8.31 1.88
CA GLY A 182 11.54 9.35 2.03
C GLY A 182 11.30 9.64 3.50
N GLU A 183 10.42 10.61 3.78
CA GLU A 183 10.05 10.94 5.15
C GLU A 183 9.41 9.73 5.82
N ARG A 184 9.92 9.31 6.99
CA ARG A 184 9.35 8.17 7.73
C ARG A 184 7.96 8.52 8.22
N LEU A 185 6.98 7.84 7.65
CA LEU A 185 5.58 7.92 8.09
C LEU A 185 5.41 6.98 9.27
N THR A 186 5.38 7.52 10.48
CA THR A 186 5.06 6.73 11.66
C THR A 186 3.55 6.55 11.72
N THR A 187 3.08 5.32 11.57
CA THR A 187 1.66 5.01 11.70
C THR A 187 1.29 4.95 13.18
N GLY A 188 0.49 5.90 13.64
CA GLY A 188 -0.49 5.66 14.72
C GLY A 188 -0.01 5.40 16.14
N HIS A 189 1.29 5.48 16.46
CA HIS A 189 1.75 5.50 17.85
C HIS A 189 2.29 6.88 18.19
N ASN A 190 1.39 7.85 18.35
CA ASN A 190 1.70 9.10 19.05
C ASN A 190 1.82 8.88 20.58
N THR A 191 1.93 7.62 20.99
CA THR A 191 2.19 7.17 22.33
C THR A 191 3.64 6.74 22.34
N ASP A 192 4.44 7.40 23.18
CA ASP A 192 5.78 6.91 23.47
C ASP A 192 5.65 5.44 23.97
N PRO A 193 6.20 4.46 23.23
CA PRO A 193 6.14 3.05 23.64
C PRO A 193 6.87 2.81 24.96
N PHE A 194 7.67 3.78 25.41
CA PHE A 194 8.40 3.77 26.65
C PHE A 194 7.70 4.52 27.81
N ALA A 195 6.55 5.17 27.57
CA ALA A 195 5.86 5.99 28.57
C ALA A 195 5.48 5.21 29.84
N GLY A 196 5.26 3.90 29.72
CA GLY A 196 4.92 3.00 30.83
C GLY A 196 6.12 2.45 31.60
N PHE A 197 7.34 2.65 31.13
CA PHE A 197 8.55 2.09 31.73
C PHE A 197 9.21 3.01 32.78
N GLY A 198 8.64 4.20 33.00
CA GLY A 198 9.19 5.18 33.96
C GLY A 198 10.60 5.64 33.59
N LEU A 199 10.94 5.61 32.30
CA LEU A 199 12.24 6.02 31.80
C LEU A 199 12.39 7.54 31.93
N PRO A 200 13.61 8.03 32.23
CA PRO A 200 13.87 9.46 32.23
C PRO A 200 13.51 10.05 30.87
N PRO A 201 13.01 11.31 30.82
CA PRO A 201 12.65 11.95 29.56
C PRO A 201 13.84 11.93 28.59
N VAL A 202 13.56 11.64 27.33
CA VAL A 202 14.56 11.63 26.27
C VAL A 202 15.03 13.07 26.08
N ASP A 203 16.29 13.34 26.41
CA ASP A 203 16.92 14.65 26.24
C ASP A 203 17.38 14.77 24.78
N ASP A 204 16.55 15.42 23.96
CA ASP A 204 16.85 15.71 22.56
C ASP A 204 17.89 16.85 22.46
N GLY A 205 19.14 16.58 22.82
CA GLY A 205 20.28 17.41 22.41
C GLY A 205 21.38 17.64 23.45
N GLU A 206 22.55 17.05 23.16
CA GLU A 206 23.90 17.45 23.59
C GLU A 206 24.15 17.49 25.12
N THR A 207 24.92 16.57 25.70
CA THR A 207 26.38 16.51 25.57
C THR A 207 26.84 15.20 26.21
N GLN A 208 27.76 14.49 25.56
CA GLN A 208 28.43 13.33 26.17
C GLN A 208 29.16 13.74 27.45
N GLY A 209 28.61 13.39 28.60
CA GLY A 209 29.32 13.29 29.87
C GLY A 209 29.33 11.83 30.31
N ASN A 210 30.52 11.25 30.48
CA ASN A 210 30.67 9.86 30.89
C ASN A 210 29.93 9.60 32.22
N ALA A 211 29.06 8.58 32.24
CA ALA A 211 28.21 8.24 33.38
C ALA A 211 28.95 7.76 34.65
N PHE A 212 30.29 7.76 34.65
CA PHE A 212 31.11 7.36 35.78
C PHE A 212 31.63 8.55 36.60
N ASP A 213 31.71 9.77 36.04
CA ASP A 213 32.23 10.93 36.78
C ASP A 213 31.27 11.44 37.88
N ALA A 214 29.98 11.09 37.81
CA ALA A 214 28.98 11.47 38.82
C ALA A 214 28.86 10.49 40.00
N MET A 215 29.52 9.32 39.95
CA MET A 215 29.47 8.33 41.03
C MET A 215 30.66 8.35 41.98
N GLY A 216 31.71 9.12 41.70
CA GLY A 216 32.86 9.26 42.62
C GLY A 216 33.56 7.93 42.96
N ILE A 217 33.57 6.98 42.01
CA ILE A 217 34.33 5.72 42.03
C ILE A 217 35.15 5.58 40.76
#